data_AF-A0A9E6UZX3-F1
#
_entry.id   AF-A0A9E6UZX3-F1
#
_cell.length_a   1.000
_cell.length_b   1.000
_cell.length_c   1.000
_cell.angle_alpha   90.00
_cell.angle_beta   90.00
_cell.angle_gamma   90.00
#
_symmetry.space_group_name_H-M   'P 1'
#
loop_
_entity.id
_entity.type
_entity.pdbx_description
1 polymer ?
#
loop_
_entity_poly.entity_id
_entity_poly.type
_entity_poly.pdbx_seq_one_letter_code
_entity_poly.pdbx_strand_id
1 'polypeptide(L)'
;MYGAGYGFLALANAVSVATDMLGRTRKNFFVGVCLSTVRNAASTNPRVCMSVYFRVGLLVLGFVLPNAVSAQAICSVNDSVNVYWAKAGQQGGWFPATVIKVNENQTQCYVRYKGYDATWDEWVGGDRLRRVGAPAAPVVAPAPRPAPPASNAVKYSIAHTRARDRNWVFVRASPSFFSADQTTIRKWYTDVQACVRSVNLAGDVVVVANVNGSFRYWGPLDARQFLSSLDMNWVNTRVNKEITCRF
;
A
#
# COMPACT_ATOMS: atom_id res chain seq x y z
N MET A 1 -23.60 -35.37 45.05
CA MET A 1 -24.90 -35.37 44.35
C MET A 1 -24.90 -34.23 43.35
N TYR A 2 -24.98 -34.57 42.05
CA TYR A 2 -25.18 -33.75 40.82
C TYR A 2 -24.19 -32.58 40.57
N GLY A 3 -23.55 -32.40 39.42
CA GLY A 3 -23.69 -33.00 38.08
C GLY A 3 -23.53 -31.90 37.00
N ALA A 4 -22.91 -32.27 35.86
CA ALA A 4 -22.74 -31.52 34.59
C ALA A 4 -21.70 -30.38 34.57
N GLY A 5 -20.62 -30.39 33.78
CA GLY A 5 -20.26 -31.23 32.62
C GLY A 5 -20.74 -30.61 31.31
N TYR A 6 -19.99 -29.64 30.77
CA TYR A 6 -20.07 -29.25 29.35
C TYR A 6 -18.67 -29.06 28.79
N GLY A 7 -18.31 -30.01 27.91
CA GLY A 7 -17.07 -30.00 27.15
C GLY A 7 -17.14 -28.98 26.02
N PHE A 8 -16.08 -28.17 25.91
CA PHE A 8 -15.81 -27.37 24.73
C PHE A 8 -15.22 -28.28 23.65
N LEU A 9 -15.99 -28.49 22.56
CA LEU A 9 -15.48 -29.09 21.33
C LEU A 9 -14.55 -28.09 20.65
N ALA A 10 -13.25 -28.37 20.69
CA ALA A 10 -12.24 -27.69 19.88
C ALA A 10 -12.30 -28.25 18.45
N LEU A 11 -12.87 -27.47 17.52
CA LEU A 11 -12.70 -27.71 16.08
C LEU A 11 -11.31 -27.20 15.67
N ALA A 12 -10.33 -28.09 15.69
CA ALA A 12 -9.01 -27.85 15.10
C ALA A 12 -9.11 -27.93 13.57
N ASN A 13 -9.20 -26.79 12.90
CA ASN A 13 -8.93 -26.70 11.47
C ASN A 13 -7.42 -26.80 11.25
N ALA A 14 -6.92 -28.01 11.03
CA ALA A 14 -5.57 -28.25 10.57
C ALA A 14 -5.47 -27.98 9.06
N VAL A 15 -5.27 -26.72 8.69
CA VAL A 15 -4.75 -26.38 7.35
C VAL A 15 -3.23 -26.38 7.47
N SER A 16 -2.61 -27.53 7.20
CA SER A 16 -1.16 -27.62 7.08
C SER A 16 -0.75 -27.12 5.70
N VAL A 17 -0.37 -25.84 5.60
CA VAL A 17 0.26 -25.30 4.40
C VAL A 17 1.74 -25.69 4.44
N ALA A 18 2.08 -26.75 3.72
CA ALA A 18 3.47 -27.07 3.43
C ALA A 18 4.05 -25.95 2.54
N THR A 19 4.85 -25.07 3.15
CA THR A 19 5.74 -24.17 2.42
C THR A 19 7.01 -24.95 2.13
N ASP A 20 7.03 -25.64 0.99
CA ASP A 20 8.26 -26.25 0.50
C ASP A 20 9.06 -25.18 -0.25
N MET A 21 10.16 -24.74 0.37
CA MET A 21 11.19 -23.96 -0.30
C MET A 21 12.03 -24.91 -1.16
N LEU A 22 11.83 -24.88 -2.47
CA LEU A 22 12.79 -25.42 -3.42
C LEU A 22 13.28 -24.33 -4.36
N GLY A 23 14.49 -23.87 -4.08
CA GLY A 23 15.31 -23.17 -5.05
C GLY A 23 15.65 -24.09 -6.23
N ARG A 24 15.75 -23.45 -7.41
CA ARG A 24 16.60 -23.83 -8.55
C ARG A 24 16.82 -25.33 -8.76
N THR A 25 16.18 -25.90 -9.79
CA THR A 25 16.80 -26.08 -11.11
C THR A 25 15.85 -26.82 -12.06
N ARG A 26 15.98 -26.49 -13.34
CA ARG A 26 15.19 -27.00 -14.46
C ARG A 26 15.21 -28.53 -14.51
N LYS A 27 14.03 -29.15 -14.61
CA LYS A 27 13.65 -30.17 -15.61
C LYS A 27 12.27 -30.76 -15.28
N ASN A 28 11.38 -30.70 -16.26
CA ASN A 28 10.10 -31.38 -16.44
C ASN A 28 9.62 -32.28 -15.28
N PHE A 29 8.58 -31.82 -14.58
CA PHE A 29 7.78 -32.66 -13.69
C PHE A 29 6.37 -32.79 -14.25
N PHE A 30 6.03 -34.01 -14.68
CA PHE A 30 4.66 -34.41 -14.97
C PHE A 30 3.94 -34.63 -13.63
N VAL A 31 2.87 -33.89 -13.36
CA VAL A 31 1.94 -34.19 -12.27
C VAL A 31 0.78 -34.99 -12.86
N GLY A 32 0.83 -36.31 -12.70
CA GLY A 32 -0.30 -37.20 -12.95
C GLY A 32 -1.24 -37.20 -11.76
N VAL A 33 -2.47 -36.71 -11.94
CA VAL A 33 -3.54 -36.86 -10.95
C VAL A 33 -4.16 -38.25 -11.14
N CYS A 34 -3.81 -39.20 -10.28
CA CYS A 34 -4.53 -40.46 -10.15
C CYS A 34 -5.83 -40.23 -9.39
N LEU A 35 -6.95 -40.20 -10.11
CA LEU A 35 -8.28 -40.21 -9.53
C LEU A 35 -8.65 -41.66 -9.16
N SER A 36 -8.27 -42.09 -7.96
CA SER A 36 -8.65 -43.39 -7.43
C SER A 36 -10.14 -43.37 -7.07
N THR A 37 -10.98 -43.92 -7.95
CA THR A 37 -12.38 -44.23 -7.60
C THR A 37 -12.38 -45.48 -6.73
N VAL A 38 -12.77 -45.32 -5.46
CA VAL A 38 -13.05 -46.44 -4.56
C VAL A 38 -14.24 -47.23 -5.14
N ARG A 39 -13.98 -48.41 -5.71
CA ARG A 39 -15.02 -49.37 -6.07
C ARG A 39 -15.23 -50.34 -4.91
N ASN A 40 -16.44 -50.32 -4.37
CA ASN A 40 -16.93 -51.37 -3.49
C ASN A 40 -16.98 -52.70 -4.25
N ALA A 41 -16.45 -53.74 -3.60
CA ALA A 41 -16.48 -55.11 -4.05
C ALA A 41 -17.90 -55.68 -3.89
N ALA A 42 -18.45 -56.22 -4.99
CA ALA A 42 -19.30 -57.41 -5.06
C ALA A 42 -20.12 -57.39 -6.36
N SER A 43 -19.60 -58.02 -7.42
CA SER A 43 -20.46 -58.70 -8.39
C SER A 43 -19.62 -59.57 -9.31
N THR A 44 -19.75 -60.88 -9.12
CA THR A 44 -19.19 -61.93 -9.97
C THR A 44 -20.11 -62.15 -11.17
N ASN A 45 -19.69 -61.74 -12.37
CA ASN A 45 -20.03 -62.48 -13.58
C ASN A 45 -19.08 -62.12 -14.74
N PRO A 46 -18.53 -63.10 -15.46
CA PRO A 46 -17.76 -62.86 -16.67
C PRO A 46 -18.73 -62.79 -17.84
N ARG A 47 -18.55 -61.86 -18.79
CA ARG A 47 -18.78 -62.13 -20.21
C ARG A 47 -18.42 -60.96 -21.13
N VAL A 48 -17.67 -61.38 -22.16
CA VAL A 48 -17.68 -60.89 -23.54
C VAL A 48 -16.84 -59.64 -23.80
N CYS A 49 -15.60 -59.91 -24.22
CA CYS A 49 -14.87 -59.06 -25.16
C CYS A 49 -15.69 -58.95 -26.45
N MET A 50 -16.26 -57.79 -26.71
CA MET A 50 -16.78 -57.44 -28.03
C MET A 50 -15.78 -56.46 -28.66
N SER A 51 -14.98 -56.98 -29.59
CA SER A 51 -14.06 -56.20 -30.39
C SER A 51 -14.88 -55.37 -31.38
N VAL A 52 -15.26 -54.15 -30.98
CA VAL A 52 -15.91 -53.19 -31.86
C VAL A 52 -14.84 -52.52 -32.71
N TYR A 53 -14.76 -52.92 -33.97
CA TYR A 53 -14.01 -52.21 -35.00
C TYR A 53 -14.70 -50.85 -35.26
N PHE A 54 -14.27 -49.82 -34.53
CA PHE A 54 -14.60 -48.45 -34.88
C PHE A 54 -13.83 -48.09 -36.15
N ARG A 55 -14.58 -47.93 -37.25
CA ARG A 55 -14.06 -47.33 -38.47
C ARG A 55 -13.37 -46.02 -38.10
N VAL A 56 -12.12 -45.89 -38.54
CA VAL A 56 -11.30 -44.68 -38.50
C VAL A 56 -12.01 -43.62 -39.34
N GLY A 57 -13.02 -42.98 -38.75
CA GLY A 57 -13.48 -41.67 -39.16
C GLY A 57 -12.41 -40.71 -38.69
N LEU A 58 -11.74 -40.08 -39.65
CA LEU A 58 -10.77 -39.01 -39.47
C LEU A 58 -11.39 -37.88 -38.62
N LEU A 59 -11.31 -38.05 -37.30
CA LEU A 59 -11.64 -37.04 -36.33
C LEU A 59 -10.45 -36.11 -36.34
N VAL A 60 -10.59 -35.00 -37.08
CA VAL A 60 -9.66 -33.88 -37.04
C VAL A 60 -9.57 -33.48 -35.57
N LEU A 61 -8.52 -33.96 -34.90
CA LEU A 61 -8.09 -33.48 -33.60
C LEU A 61 -7.80 -32.01 -33.81
N GLY A 62 -8.78 -31.17 -33.48
CA GLY A 62 -8.59 -29.76 -33.28
C GLY A 62 -7.52 -29.61 -32.22
N PHE A 63 -6.28 -29.43 -32.68
CA PHE A 63 -5.17 -28.99 -31.87
C PHE A 63 -5.58 -27.61 -31.34
N VAL A 64 -6.14 -27.59 -30.13
CA VAL A 64 -6.31 -26.36 -29.37
C VAL A 64 -4.89 -25.92 -29.05
N LEU A 65 -4.34 -25.05 -29.91
CA LEU A 65 -3.10 -24.35 -29.65
C LEU A 65 -3.26 -23.68 -28.27
N PRO A 66 -2.39 -23.96 -27.28
CA PRO A 66 -2.37 -23.16 -26.07
C PRO A 66 -2.05 -21.73 -26.50
N ASN A 67 -3.04 -20.84 -26.39
CA ASN A 67 -2.87 -19.42 -26.61
C ASN A 67 -1.76 -18.96 -25.65
N ALA A 68 -0.56 -18.76 -26.17
CA ALA A 68 0.50 -18.06 -25.47
C ALA A 68 0.00 -16.62 -25.30
N VAL A 69 -0.65 -16.35 -24.18
CA VAL A 69 -0.92 -15.00 -23.71
C VAL A 69 0.44 -14.39 -23.40
N SER A 70 1.06 -13.82 -24.43
CA SER A 70 2.25 -13.00 -24.29
C SER A 70 1.82 -11.84 -23.41
N ALA A 71 2.41 -11.71 -22.22
CA ALA A 71 2.26 -10.49 -21.42
C ALA A 71 2.69 -9.33 -22.31
N GLN A 72 1.73 -8.57 -22.82
CA GLN A 72 2.03 -7.46 -23.70
C GLN A 72 2.69 -6.40 -22.83
N ALA A 73 3.95 -6.06 -23.15
CA ALA A 73 4.65 -5.00 -22.47
C ALA A 73 3.84 -3.71 -22.56
N ILE A 74 3.44 -3.15 -21.41
CA ILE A 74 2.61 -1.95 -21.40
C ILE A 74 3.34 -0.72 -21.96
N CYS A 75 4.68 -0.75 -21.95
CA CYS A 75 5.56 0.30 -22.46
C CYS A 75 6.96 -0.25 -22.83
N SER A 76 7.70 0.53 -23.61
CA SER A 76 9.11 0.30 -23.91
C SER A 76 9.98 1.46 -23.42
N VAL A 77 11.26 1.18 -23.13
CA VAL A 77 12.23 2.25 -22.79
C VAL A 77 12.34 3.23 -23.95
N ASN A 78 12.41 4.52 -23.62
CA ASN A 78 12.36 5.68 -24.50
C ASN A 78 11.02 5.99 -25.18
N ASP A 79 9.94 5.27 -24.85
CA ASP A 79 8.60 5.64 -25.31
C ASP A 79 8.19 7.02 -24.78
N SER A 80 7.62 7.86 -25.65
CA SER A 80 6.93 9.09 -25.24
C SER A 80 5.49 8.76 -24.87
N VAL A 81 5.15 9.03 -23.61
CA VAL A 81 3.86 8.70 -23.02
C VAL A 81 3.27 9.92 -22.31
N ASN A 82 1.96 9.93 -22.13
CA ASN A 82 1.31 10.82 -21.18
C ASN A 82 0.97 10.02 -19.92
N VAL A 83 1.32 10.57 -18.76
CA VAL A 83 1.09 9.97 -17.45
C VAL A 83 -0.01 10.73 -16.74
N TYR A 84 -1.03 10.03 -16.25
CA TYR A 84 -2.05 10.64 -15.41
C TYR A 84 -1.50 10.89 -14.01
N TRP A 85 -1.66 12.10 -13.50
CA TRP A 85 -1.30 12.45 -12.13
C TRP A 85 -2.43 13.26 -11.48
N ALA A 86 -2.80 12.91 -10.26
CA ALA A 86 -3.77 13.63 -9.45
C ALA A 86 -3.27 13.75 -8.01
N LYS A 87 -3.52 14.90 -7.37
CA LYS A 87 -3.35 15.05 -5.92
C LYS A 87 -4.64 14.60 -5.24
N ALA A 88 -4.55 13.93 -4.09
CA ALA A 88 -5.72 13.60 -3.30
C ALA A 88 -6.54 14.87 -3.00
N GLY A 89 -7.82 14.87 -3.41
CA GLY A 89 -8.72 16.02 -3.27
C GLY A 89 -8.62 17.08 -4.38
N GLN A 90 -7.89 16.82 -5.47
CA GLN A 90 -7.83 17.71 -6.64
C GLN A 90 -8.09 16.96 -7.94
N GLN A 91 -8.55 17.68 -8.96
CA GLN A 91 -8.70 17.14 -10.31
C GLN A 91 -7.32 16.83 -10.91
N GLY A 92 -7.14 15.61 -11.40
CA GLY A 92 -5.89 15.19 -12.05
C GLY A 92 -5.78 15.63 -13.51
N GLY A 93 -4.60 15.41 -14.09
CA GLY A 93 -4.29 15.74 -15.48
C GLY A 93 -3.28 14.78 -16.10
N TRP A 94 -3.15 14.85 -17.42
CA TRP A 94 -2.19 14.07 -18.20
C TRP A 94 -0.93 14.90 -18.47
N PHE A 95 0.24 14.35 -18.17
CA PHE A 95 1.52 15.04 -18.29
C PHE A 95 2.47 14.27 -19.21
N PRO A 96 3.20 14.96 -20.11
CA PRO A 96 4.14 14.29 -21.01
C PRO A 96 5.36 13.78 -20.24
N ALA A 97 5.72 12.53 -20.51
CA ALA A 97 6.85 11.85 -19.90
C ALA A 97 7.57 10.94 -20.91
N THR A 98 8.78 10.52 -20.54
CA THR A 98 9.58 9.54 -21.27
C THR A 98 9.82 8.34 -20.36
N VAL A 99 9.57 7.14 -20.88
CA VAL A 99 9.87 5.90 -20.15
C VAL A 99 11.38 5.71 -20.12
N ILE A 100 11.97 5.60 -18.93
CA ILE A 100 13.42 5.42 -18.75
C ILE A 100 13.79 4.01 -18.28
N LYS A 101 12.85 3.27 -17.66
CA LYS A 101 13.02 1.84 -17.34
C LYS A 101 11.67 1.11 -17.42
N VAL A 102 11.73 -0.20 -17.58
CA VAL A 102 10.57 -1.12 -17.51
C VAL A 102 10.89 -2.19 -16.48
N ASN A 103 9.90 -2.61 -15.70
CA ASN A 103 10.08 -3.66 -14.71
C ASN A 103 10.21 -5.04 -15.38
N GLU A 104 10.73 -6.03 -14.66
CA GLU A 104 10.94 -7.39 -15.18
C GLU A 104 9.65 -8.04 -15.68
N ASN A 105 8.52 -7.72 -15.04
CA ASN A 105 7.20 -8.26 -15.37
C ASN A 105 6.48 -7.47 -16.48
N GLN A 106 7.08 -6.38 -16.98
CA GLN A 106 6.51 -5.48 -18.00
C GLN A 106 5.10 -4.96 -17.69
N THR A 107 4.79 -4.80 -16.40
CA THR A 107 3.52 -4.27 -15.86
C THR A 107 3.65 -2.86 -15.32
N GLN A 108 4.88 -2.34 -15.17
CA GLN A 108 5.15 -0.99 -14.67
C GLN A 108 6.30 -0.35 -15.45
N CYS A 109 6.19 0.96 -15.62
CA CYS A 109 7.13 1.79 -16.35
C CYS A 109 7.70 2.84 -15.42
N TYR A 110 9.02 2.97 -15.38
CA TYR A 110 9.68 4.08 -14.70
C TYR A 110 9.74 5.26 -15.67
N VAL A 111 9.13 6.39 -15.30
CA VAL A 111 8.96 7.54 -16.19
C VAL A 111 9.68 8.78 -15.68
N ARG A 112 10.23 9.56 -16.62
CA ARG A 112 10.76 10.92 -16.40
C ARG A 112 9.81 11.93 -17.02
N TYR A 113 9.26 12.83 -16.23
CA TYR A 113 8.40 13.90 -16.74
C TYR A 113 9.20 14.93 -17.56
N LYS A 114 8.69 15.34 -18.73
CA LYS A 114 9.39 16.33 -19.58
C LYS A 114 9.35 17.72 -18.95
N GLY A 115 10.52 18.34 -18.76
CA GLY A 115 10.66 19.67 -18.15
C GLY A 115 10.70 19.67 -16.62
N TYR A 116 10.75 18.49 -15.99
CA TYR A 116 10.86 18.31 -14.55
C TYR A 116 12.16 17.61 -14.18
N ASP A 117 12.58 17.77 -12.93
CA ASP A 117 13.78 17.14 -12.39
C ASP A 117 13.56 15.65 -12.05
N ALA A 118 14.67 14.92 -11.84
CA ALA A 118 14.66 13.48 -11.60
C ALA A 118 14.00 13.04 -10.28
N THR A 119 13.75 13.96 -9.33
CA THR A 119 13.08 13.62 -8.06
C THR A 119 11.61 13.26 -8.26
N TRP A 120 11.05 13.58 -9.43
CA TRP A 120 9.68 13.24 -9.83
C TRP A 120 9.55 11.90 -10.54
N ASP A 121 10.66 11.18 -10.73
CA ASP A 121 10.63 9.90 -11.44
C ASP A 121 9.91 8.84 -10.60
N GLU A 122 8.86 8.27 -11.16
CA GLU A 122 8.02 7.28 -10.48
C GLU A 122 7.78 6.05 -11.35
N TRP A 123 7.44 4.94 -10.69
CA TRP A 123 6.93 3.74 -11.32
C TRP A 123 5.42 3.86 -11.52
N VAL A 124 4.96 3.65 -12.75
CA VAL A 124 3.57 3.85 -13.16
C VAL A 124 3.02 2.60 -13.82
N GLY A 125 1.80 2.21 -13.44
CA GLY A 125 1.05 1.13 -14.09
C GLY A 125 0.42 1.56 -15.41
N GLY A 126 -0.02 0.58 -16.20
CA GLY A 126 -0.63 0.82 -17.52
C GLY A 126 -1.92 1.65 -17.48
N ASP A 127 -2.64 1.62 -16.37
CA ASP A 127 -3.88 2.39 -16.11
C ASP A 127 -3.67 3.91 -16.13
N ARG A 128 -2.48 4.36 -15.74
CA ARG A 128 -2.10 5.77 -15.72
C ARG A 128 -1.29 6.19 -16.95
N LEU A 129 -1.13 5.32 -17.95
CA LEU A 129 -0.32 5.58 -19.14
C LEU A 129 -1.16 5.66 -20.40
N ARG A 130 -0.92 6.69 -21.20
CA ARG A 130 -1.50 6.84 -22.53
C ARG A 130 -0.37 7.04 -23.54
N ARG A 131 -0.30 6.14 -24.52
CA ARG A 131 0.64 6.30 -25.64
C ARG A 131 0.30 7.58 -26.40
N VAL A 132 1.33 8.36 -26.73
CA VAL A 132 1.17 9.48 -27.65
C VAL A 132 1.10 8.87 -29.06
N GLY A 133 -0.12 8.62 -29.54
CA GLY A 133 -0.34 8.46 -30.98
C GLY A 133 0.13 9.72 -31.72
N ALA A 134 0.57 9.58 -32.96
CA ALA A 134 1.12 10.61 -33.85
C ALA A 134 0.52 12.04 -33.69
N PRO A 135 1.29 13.08 -34.05
CA PRO A 135 1.50 14.30 -33.26
C PRO A 135 0.19 15.00 -32.91
N ALA A 136 -0.16 14.99 -31.62
CA ALA A 136 -1.08 15.98 -31.09
C ALA A 136 -0.39 17.36 -31.20
N ALA A 137 -1.13 18.33 -31.77
CA ALA A 137 -0.81 19.76 -31.81
C ALA A 137 -0.13 20.24 -30.52
N PRO A 138 0.71 21.30 -30.56
CA PRO A 138 1.39 21.79 -29.38
C PRO A 138 0.34 22.17 -28.34
N VAL A 139 0.10 21.25 -27.40
CA VAL A 139 -0.56 21.56 -26.15
C VAL A 139 0.39 22.55 -25.51
N VAL A 140 0.00 23.82 -25.58
CA VAL A 140 0.53 24.88 -24.71
C VAL A 140 0.67 24.21 -23.36
N ALA A 141 1.92 23.99 -22.93
CA ALA A 141 2.19 23.35 -21.67
C ALA A 141 1.30 24.07 -20.65
N PRO A 142 0.39 23.37 -19.94
CA PRO A 142 -0.31 24.01 -18.84
C PRO A 142 0.80 24.61 -17.97
N ALA A 143 0.62 25.89 -17.61
CA ALA A 143 1.64 26.70 -16.93
C ALA A 143 2.45 25.83 -15.97
N PRO A 144 3.80 25.91 -15.98
CA PRO A 144 4.64 25.04 -15.20
C PRO A 144 4.03 24.90 -13.82
N ARG A 145 3.68 23.66 -13.45
CA ARG A 145 3.18 23.40 -12.11
C ARG A 145 4.21 24.03 -11.17
N PRO A 146 3.79 24.84 -10.17
CA PRO A 146 4.75 25.32 -9.18
C PRO A 146 5.58 24.11 -8.74
N ALA A 147 6.90 24.30 -8.69
CA ALA A 147 7.84 23.35 -8.11
C ALA A 147 7.20 22.68 -6.89
N PRO A 148 7.55 21.41 -6.55
CA PRO A 148 7.04 20.83 -5.31
C PRO A 148 7.29 21.89 -4.22
N PRO A 149 6.27 22.32 -3.45
CA PRO A 149 6.52 23.33 -2.43
C PRO A 149 7.68 22.77 -1.63
N ALA A 150 8.80 23.50 -1.60
CA ALA A 150 10.01 23.08 -0.91
C ALA A 150 9.56 22.44 0.40
N SER A 151 9.79 21.12 0.58
CA SER A 151 9.22 20.32 1.68
C SER A 151 9.06 21.22 2.88
N ASN A 152 7.83 21.65 3.19
CA ASN A 152 7.68 22.86 4.01
C ASN A 152 8.24 22.49 5.37
N ALA A 153 9.43 23.00 5.65
CA ALA A 153 10.16 22.68 6.84
C ALA A 153 9.44 23.39 7.98
N VAL A 154 8.52 22.69 8.64
CA VAL A 154 7.74 23.25 9.74
C VAL A 154 8.57 23.07 11.00
N LYS A 155 8.90 24.18 11.64
CA LYS A 155 9.53 24.19 12.95
C LYS A 155 8.47 24.03 14.03
N TYR A 156 8.67 23.07 14.94
CA TYR A 156 7.84 22.88 16.11
C TYR A 156 8.66 23.08 17.37
N SER A 157 8.15 23.90 18.29
CA SER A 157 8.68 23.97 19.65
C SER A 157 8.11 22.80 20.46
N ILE A 158 8.98 22.08 21.17
CA ILE A 158 8.66 20.85 21.88
C ILE A 158 9.03 20.96 23.35
N ALA A 159 8.15 20.45 24.21
CA ALA A 159 8.47 20.12 25.59
C ALA A 159 8.58 18.59 25.73
N HIS A 160 9.80 18.10 25.93
CA HIS A 160 10.03 16.69 26.28
C HIS A 160 10.23 16.57 27.80
N THR A 161 9.31 15.89 28.47
CA THR A 161 9.28 15.80 29.94
C THR A 161 8.77 14.45 30.41
N ARG A 162 9.19 14.03 31.60
CA ARG A 162 8.64 12.86 32.29
C ARG A 162 7.50 13.31 33.22
N ALA A 163 6.35 12.66 33.15
CA ALA A 163 5.21 12.91 34.02
C ALA A 163 4.37 11.64 34.19
N ARG A 164 3.86 11.36 35.40
CA ARG A 164 3.09 10.13 35.71
C ARG A 164 3.82 8.86 35.24
N ASP A 165 5.13 8.79 35.49
CA ASP A 165 6.02 7.68 35.10
C ASP A 165 6.12 7.37 33.61
N ARG A 166 5.64 8.28 32.75
CA ARG A 166 5.74 8.19 31.29
C ARG A 166 6.54 9.36 30.74
N ASN A 167 7.22 9.12 29.61
CA ASN A 167 7.82 10.20 28.84
C ASN A 167 6.76 10.80 27.91
N TRP A 168 6.68 12.12 27.88
CA TRP A 168 5.73 12.87 27.07
C TRP A 168 6.47 13.83 26.16
N VAL A 169 6.01 13.92 24.93
CA VAL A 169 6.48 14.89 23.94
C VAL A 169 5.32 15.80 23.56
N PHE A 170 5.28 16.99 24.16
CA PHE A 170 4.28 18.00 23.81
C PHE A 170 4.77 18.83 22.64
N VAL A 171 4.06 18.76 21.53
CA VAL A 171 4.37 19.50 20.29
C VAL A 171 3.45 20.70 20.22
N ARG A 172 4.01 21.91 20.25
CA ARG A 172 3.23 23.14 20.13
C ARG A 172 2.92 23.40 18.66
N ALA A 173 1.66 23.20 18.27
CA ALA A 173 1.17 23.46 16.93
C ALA A 173 0.50 24.83 16.83
N SER A 174 0.33 25.31 15.60
CA SER A 174 -0.47 26.49 15.32
C SER A 174 -1.96 26.23 15.60
N PRO A 175 -2.76 27.27 15.91
CA PRO A 175 -4.19 27.11 16.12
C PRO A 175 -4.92 26.50 14.92
N SER A 176 -4.39 26.72 13.71
CA SER A 176 -4.90 26.15 12.45
C SER A 176 -4.88 24.62 12.40
N PHE A 177 -4.06 23.97 13.24
CA PHE A 177 -4.09 22.52 13.41
C PHE A 177 -5.49 22.04 13.83
N PHE A 178 -6.13 22.76 14.74
CA PHE A 178 -7.42 22.37 15.34
C PHE A 178 -8.63 22.93 14.60
N SER A 179 -8.43 23.79 13.59
CA SER A 179 -9.52 24.28 12.75
C SER A 179 -9.80 23.39 11.53
N ALA A 180 -8.95 22.38 11.28
CA ALA A 180 -9.11 21.43 10.19
C ALA A 180 -10.15 20.34 10.50
N ASP A 181 -10.57 19.58 9.49
CA ASP A 181 -11.46 18.43 9.69
C ASP A 181 -10.73 17.28 10.40
N GLN A 182 -11.51 16.35 10.98
CA GLN A 182 -10.99 15.23 11.77
C GLN A 182 -10.05 14.30 10.98
N THR A 183 -10.26 14.14 9.68
CA THR A 183 -9.41 13.30 8.82
C THR A 183 -8.06 13.97 8.60
N THR A 184 -8.07 15.27 8.31
CA THR A 184 -6.85 16.08 8.17
C THR A 184 -6.07 16.13 9.48
N ILE A 185 -6.73 16.31 10.62
CA ILE A 185 -6.09 16.30 11.95
C ILE A 185 -5.41 14.95 12.22
N ARG A 186 -6.08 13.82 11.94
CA ARG A 186 -5.49 12.48 12.11
C ARG A 186 -4.25 12.28 11.25
N LYS A 187 -4.31 12.74 10.00
CA LYS A 187 -3.17 12.68 9.08
C LYS A 187 -2.00 13.51 9.62
N TRP A 188 -2.21 14.79 9.92
CA TRP A 188 -1.17 15.66 10.47
C TRP A 188 -0.60 15.13 11.78
N TYR A 189 -1.44 14.58 12.66
CA TYR A 189 -0.99 13.95 13.89
C TYR A 189 -0.05 12.77 13.61
N THR A 190 -0.39 11.92 12.63
CA THR A 190 0.44 10.77 12.22
C THR A 190 1.79 11.25 11.67
N ASP A 191 1.77 12.29 10.84
CA ASP A 191 2.97 12.87 10.25
C ASP A 191 3.88 13.49 11.34
N VAL A 192 3.29 14.21 12.30
CA VAL A 192 4.03 14.76 13.46
C VAL A 192 4.61 13.64 14.32
N GLN A 193 3.88 12.55 14.57
CA GLN A 193 4.39 11.40 15.31
C GLN A 193 5.60 10.77 14.61
N ALA A 194 5.53 10.61 13.28
CA ALA A 194 6.65 10.10 12.49
C ALA A 194 7.87 11.03 12.59
N CYS A 195 7.66 12.34 12.52
CA CYS A 195 8.73 13.33 12.68
C CYS A 195 9.37 13.32 14.07
N VAL A 196 8.58 13.25 15.15
CA VAL A 196 9.11 13.17 16.52
C VAL A 196 9.96 11.90 16.71
N ARG A 197 9.53 10.78 16.11
CA ARG A 197 10.28 9.52 16.15
C ARG A 197 11.58 9.60 15.35
N SER A 198 11.61 10.32 14.23
CA SER A 198 12.82 10.44 13.41
C SER A 198 13.95 11.19 14.11
N VAL A 199 13.64 12.05 15.08
CA VAL A 199 14.62 12.74 15.94
C VAL A 199 14.91 11.99 17.25
N ASN A 200 14.49 10.72 17.36
CA ASN A 200 14.74 9.82 18.48
C ASN A 200 14.26 10.35 19.85
N LEU A 201 13.13 11.08 19.87
CA LEU A 201 12.47 11.46 21.12
C LEU A 201 11.54 10.33 21.56
N ALA A 202 11.80 9.78 22.74
CA ALA A 202 11.00 8.72 23.33
C ALA A 202 9.80 9.28 24.09
N GLY A 203 8.64 8.67 23.92
CA GLY A 203 7.44 9.01 24.70
C GLY A 203 6.18 9.17 23.86
N ASP A 204 5.09 9.44 24.56
CA ASP A 204 3.79 9.68 23.95
C ASP A 204 3.71 11.11 23.40
N VAL A 205 3.37 11.23 22.12
CA VAL A 205 3.27 12.50 21.43
C VAL A 205 1.90 13.11 21.68
N VAL A 206 1.88 14.37 22.09
CA VAL A 206 0.64 15.14 22.27
C VAL A 206 0.81 16.46 21.56
N VAL A 207 -0.08 16.74 20.60
CA VAL A 207 -0.12 18.02 19.91
C VAL A 207 -0.99 18.97 20.71
N VAL A 208 -0.47 20.16 21.01
CA VAL A 208 -1.18 21.18 21.81
C VAL A 208 -1.17 22.52 21.11
N ALA A 209 -2.23 23.30 21.28
CA ALA A 209 -2.29 24.68 20.83
C ALA A 209 -3.21 25.51 21.72
N ASN A 210 -3.01 26.82 21.69
CA ASN A 210 -3.98 27.78 22.20
C ASN A 210 -4.93 28.17 21.06
N VAL A 211 -6.22 27.87 21.19
CA VAL A 211 -7.25 28.23 20.21
C VAL A 211 -8.23 29.16 20.90
N ASN A 212 -8.26 30.44 20.49
CA ASN A 212 -9.13 31.47 21.06
C ASN A 212 -9.02 31.59 22.59
N GLY A 213 -7.80 31.52 23.13
CA GLY A 213 -7.54 31.58 24.57
C GLY A 213 -7.75 30.26 25.31
N SER A 214 -8.23 29.20 24.63
CA SER A 214 -8.48 27.90 25.22
C SER A 214 -7.38 26.89 24.89
N PHE A 215 -6.96 26.11 25.89
CA PHE A 215 -6.02 25.00 25.70
C PHE A 215 -6.71 23.86 24.95
N ARG A 216 -6.19 23.51 23.78
CA ARG A 216 -6.63 22.37 22.97
C ARG A 216 -5.49 21.38 22.83
N TYR A 217 -5.84 20.09 22.85
CA TYR A 217 -4.87 19.02 22.73
C TYR A 217 -5.40 17.88 21.86
N TRP A 218 -4.49 17.15 21.24
CA TRP A 218 -4.73 15.92 20.51
C TRP A 218 -3.65 14.90 20.87
N GLY A 219 -4.07 13.71 21.31
CA GLY A 219 -3.15 12.70 21.82
C GLY A 219 -3.84 11.36 22.13
N PRO A 220 -3.14 10.45 22.83
CA PRO A 220 -3.67 9.16 23.23
C PRO A 220 -4.95 9.28 24.08
N LEU A 221 -5.87 8.33 23.92
CA LEU A 221 -7.17 8.36 24.60
C LEU A 221 -7.07 8.14 26.10
N ASP A 222 -6.15 7.27 26.52
CA ASP A 222 -5.84 6.95 27.91
C ASP A 222 -5.21 8.14 28.68
N ALA A 223 -4.66 9.12 27.96
CA ALA A 223 -4.02 10.29 28.54
C ALA A 223 -5.00 11.43 28.88
N ARG A 224 -6.27 11.36 28.47
CA ARG A 224 -7.21 12.50 28.50
C ARG A 224 -7.36 13.13 29.88
N GLN A 225 -7.46 12.33 30.95
CA GLN A 225 -7.62 12.84 32.31
C GLN A 225 -6.38 13.64 32.78
N PHE A 226 -5.18 13.19 32.41
CA PHE A 226 -3.96 13.92 32.68
C PHE A 226 -3.90 15.20 31.84
N LEU A 227 -4.17 15.11 30.54
CA LEU A 227 -4.12 16.25 29.62
C LEU A 227 -5.14 17.34 29.96
N SER A 228 -6.31 16.99 30.51
CA SER A 228 -7.30 17.97 30.98
C SER A 228 -6.86 18.77 32.21
N SER A 229 -5.84 18.30 32.94
CA SER A 229 -5.28 19.04 34.09
C SER A 229 -4.16 20.01 33.71
N LEU A 230 -3.75 20.03 32.43
CA LEU A 230 -2.68 20.88 31.93
C LEU A 230 -3.22 22.16 31.30
N ASP A 231 -2.37 23.18 31.27
CA ASP A 231 -2.61 24.43 30.56
C ASP A 231 -1.41 24.81 29.67
N MET A 232 -1.57 25.85 28.83
CA MET A 232 -0.47 26.29 27.97
C MET A 232 0.71 26.91 28.73
N ASN A 233 0.53 27.48 29.91
CA ASN A 233 1.65 28.03 30.70
C ASN A 233 2.56 26.89 31.18
N TRP A 234 1.96 25.78 31.64
CA TRP A 234 2.70 24.58 32.02
C TRP A 234 3.52 24.02 30.86
N VAL A 235 2.96 23.99 29.64
CA VAL A 235 3.70 23.53 28.44
C VAL A 235 4.80 24.52 28.08
N ASN A 236 4.49 25.82 27.99
CA ASN A 236 5.43 26.85 27.56
C ASN A 236 6.66 26.94 28.47
N THR A 237 6.48 26.76 29.78
CA THR A 237 7.59 26.73 30.75
C THR A 237 8.50 25.49 30.62
N ARG A 238 8.06 24.45 29.91
CA ARG A 238 8.79 23.19 29.69
C ARG A 238 9.28 22.99 28.27
N VAL A 239 8.96 23.90 27.35
CA VAL A 239 9.50 23.87 25.99
C VAL A 239 11.03 23.98 26.10
N ASN A 240 11.71 22.94 25.65
CA ASN A 240 13.16 22.79 25.83
C ASN A 240 13.89 22.42 24.54
N LYS A 241 13.17 22.17 23.44
CA LYS A 241 13.73 21.77 22.16
C LYS A 241 12.92 22.34 21.01
N GLU A 242 13.55 22.44 19.84
CA GLU A 242 12.87 22.68 18.57
C GLU A 242 13.21 21.55 17.60
N ILE A 243 12.23 21.13 16.81
CA ILE A 243 12.44 20.16 15.74
C ILE A 243 11.96 20.75 14.42
N THR A 244 12.57 20.32 13.32
CA THR A 244 12.14 20.70 11.98
C THR A 244 11.60 19.47 11.29
N CYS A 245 10.30 19.48 11.03
CA CYS A 245 9.63 18.41 10.29
C CYS A 245 9.54 18.78 8.82
N ARG A 246 9.79 17.80 7.95
CA ARG A 246 9.59 17.91 6.51
C ARG A 246 8.49 16.94 6.14
N PHE A 247 7.39 17.48 5.63
CA PHE A 247 6.20 16.75 5.19
C PHE A 247 6.02 16.87 3.68
#